data_AF-A0A967HGB0-F1
#
_entry.id   AF-A0A967HGB0-F1
#
_cell.length_a   1.000
_cell.length_b   1.000
_cell.length_c   1.000
_cell.angle_alpha   90.00
_cell.angle_beta   90.00
_cell.angle_gamma   90.00
#
_symmetry.space_group_name_H-M   'P 1'
#
loop_
_entity.id
_entity.type
_entity.pdbx_description
1 polymer ?
#
loop_
_entity_poly.entity_id
_entity_poly.type
_entity_poly.pdbx_seq_one_letter_code
_entity_poly.pdbx_strand_id
1 'polypeptide(L)'
;MAVTATAPQRSWLGPIYPSELGLVGQVATSWAVAGGLLAALVVTGHVLAGALSSSLGFLTTSIFFVAGAVVAFLHGAILAYVGRPPDVDRRMALHRLALAVVYAFPAIALGWILSMMLSLSAASYVSGRTLALAASILAWVAAAGVFVWAVVETRGAVRNLCRRWPGAQAVLAAMTLAFLAALPVFLVTRPEMWVVGVRPSATAAGFMALAATLWIGGPLGALALLAMRAWTRHHPGDTPEREAADGMR
;
A
#
# COMPACT_ATOMS: atom_id res chain seq x y z
N MET A 1 -26.22 -2.41 29.76
CA MET A 1 -25.88 -2.54 28.33
C MET A 1 -24.52 -3.22 28.24
N ALA A 2 -24.50 -4.54 28.03
CA ALA A 2 -23.27 -5.29 27.93
C ALA A 2 -22.71 -5.13 26.51
N VAL A 3 -21.69 -4.29 26.36
CA VAL A 3 -20.82 -4.30 25.18
C VAL A 3 -20.18 -5.67 25.16
N THR A 4 -20.72 -6.57 24.36
CA THR A 4 -20.09 -7.85 24.04
C THR A 4 -18.88 -7.49 23.19
N ALA A 5 -17.75 -7.24 23.87
CA ALA A 5 -16.46 -7.02 23.24
C ALA A 5 -16.15 -8.26 22.40
N THR A 6 -16.38 -8.14 21.10
CA THR A 6 -15.89 -9.08 20.11
C THR A 6 -14.41 -9.29 20.39
N ALA A 7 -14.05 -10.55 20.68
CA ALA A 7 -12.70 -10.90 21.12
C ALA A 7 -11.66 -10.20 20.23
N PRO A 8 -10.65 -9.54 20.80
CA PRO A 8 -9.64 -8.84 20.03
C PRO A 8 -9.05 -9.85 19.04
N GLN A 9 -9.18 -9.53 17.75
CA GLN A 9 -8.52 -10.28 16.69
C GLN A 9 -7.04 -10.28 17.05
N ARG A 10 -6.53 -11.40 17.59
CA ARG A 10 -5.11 -11.57 17.90
C ARG A 10 -4.39 -11.41 16.56
N SER A 11 -3.70 -10.28 16.38
CA SER A 11 -2.83 -10.11 15.24
C SER A 11 -1.80 -11.22 15.30
N TRP A 12 -1.54 -11.83 14.14
CA TRP A 12 -0.59 -12.94 14.02
C TRP A 12 0.85 -12.55 14.43
N LEU A 13 1.13 -11.24 14.52
CA LEU A 13 2.44 -10.67 14.84
C LEU A 13 2.66 -10.33 16.34
N GLY A 14 1.73 -10.67 17.23
CA GLY A 14 1.97 -10.53 18.68
C GLY A 14 2.33 -9.10 19.13
N PRO A 15 3.02 -8.93 20.28
CA PRO A 15 3.10 -7.67 21.05
C PRO A 15 3.90 -6.51 20.39
N ILE A 16 4.35 -6.67 19.15
CA ILE A 16 5.20 -5.67 18.46
C ILE A 16 4.39 -4.45 18.04
N TYR A 17 3.08 -4.60 17.81
CA TYR A 17 2.18 -3.47 17.57
C TYR A 17 1.18 -3.31 18.72
N PRO A 18 1.01 -2.09 19.26
CA PRO A 18 0.01 -1.84 20.27
C PRO A 18 -1.36 -2.19 19.71
N SER A 19 -2.10 -3.02 20.45
CA SER A 19 -3.49 -3.37 20.13
C SER A 19 -4.38 -2.13 19.97
N GLU A 20 -3.96 -1.01 20.54
CA GLU A 20 -4.62 0.30 20.48
C GLU A 20 -4.73 0.89 19.07
N LEU A 21 -3.80 0.57 18.16
CA LEU A 21 -3.88 1.02 16.76
C LEU A 21 -5.12 0.47 16.04
N GLY A 22 -5.54 -0.74 16.43
CA GLY A 22 -6.56 -1.52 15.73
C GLY A 22 -6.26 -1.69 14.24
N LEU A 23 -7.23 -2.26 13.51
CA LEU A 23 -7.14 -2.49 12.07
C LEU A 23 -6.80 -1.21 11.28
N VAL A 24 -7.38 -0.07 11.70
CA VAL A 24 -7.23 1.20 10.97
C VAL A 24 -5.77 1.68 10.99
N GLY A 25 -5.15 1.69 12.16
CA GLY A 25 -3.76 2.11 12.29
C GLY A 25 -2.78 1.10 11.70
N GLN A 26 -3.03 -0.20 11.91
CA GLN A 26 -2.18 -1.28 11.39
C GLN A 26 -2.09 -1.25 9.86
N VAL A 27 -3.22 -1.10 9.16
CA VAL A 27 -3.23 -0.99 7.69
C VAL A 27 -2.43 0.23 7.23
N ALA A 28 -2.68 1.42 7.80
CA ALA A 28 -1.98 2.64 7.41
C ALA A 28 -0.45 2.51 7.59
N THR A 29 0.00 2.05 8.75
CA THR A 29 1.43 1.86 9.04
C THR A 29 2.06 0.78 8.16
N SER A 30 1.39 -0.36 7.95
CA SER A 30 1.91 -1.42 7.08
C SER A 30 2.09 -0.97 5.64
N TRP A 31 1.14 -0.17 5.13
CA TRP A 31 1.22 0.38 3.79
C TRP A 31 2.33 1.41 3.66
N ALA A 32 2.60 2.21 4.69
CA ALA A 32 3.74 3.13 4.68
C ALA A 32 5.06 2.39 4.45
N VAL A 33 5.33 1.36 5.25
CA VAL A 33 6.58 0.60 5.13
C VAL A 33 6.63 -0.16 3.80
N ALA A 34 5.55 -0.85 3.43
CA ALA A 34 5.48 -1.62 2.19
C ALA A 34 5.60 -0.73 0.95
N GLY A 35 4.94 0.42 0.93
CA GLY A 35 5.00 1.37 -0.18
C GLY A 35 6.38 2.01 -0.33
N GLY A 36 7.03 2.36 0.78
CA GLY A 36 8.42 2.82 0.76
C GLY A 36 9.36 1.75 0.21
N LEU A 37 9.22 0.50 0.68
CA LEU A 37 10.02 -0.61 0.18
C LEU A 37 9.76 -0.89 -1.31
N LEU A 38 8.50 -0.84 -1.77
CA LEU A 38 8.17 -1.00 -3.18
C LEU A 38 8.85 0.07 -4.05
N ALA A 39 8.84 1.32 -3.60
CA ALA A 39 9.52 2.41 -4.28
C ALA A 39 11.05 2.21 -4.32
N ALA A 40 11.63 1.79 -3.19
CA ALA A 40 13.05 1.48 -3.08
C ALA A 40 13.45 0.29 -3.97
N LEU A 41 12.57 -0.68 -4.18
CA LEU A 41 12.81 -1.82 -5.07
C LEU A 41 12.90 -1.42 -6.54
N VAL A 42 12.19 -0.36 -6.96
CA VAL A 42 12.38 0.24 -8.30
C VAL A 42 13.84 0.68 -8.45
N VAL A 43 14.37 1.44 -7.48
CA VAL A 43 15.75 1.94 -7.51
C VAL A 43 16.76 0.80 -7.41
N THR A 44 16.53 -0.15 -6.50
CA THR A 44 17.37 -1.33 -6.32
C THR A 44 17.47 -2.15 -7.61
N GLY A 45 16.36 -2.29 -8.34
CA GLY A 45 16.34 -2.95 -9.65
C GLY A 45 17.19 -2.24 -10.71
N HIS A 46 17.28 -0.91 -10.65
CA HIS A 46 18.15 -0.14 -11.55
C HIS A 46 19.63 -0.28 -11.19
N VAL A 47 19.95 -0.27 -9.88
CA VAL A 47 21.33 -0.49 -9.40
C VAL A 47 21.81 -1.89 -9.78
N LEU A 48 20.98 -2.92 -9.56
CA LEU A 48 21.29 -4.31 -9.94
C LEU A 48 21.46 -4.50 -11.45
N ALA A 49 20.73 -3.73 -12.26
CA ALA A 49 20.87 -3.74 -13.71
C ALA A 49 22.08 -2.92 -14.22
N GLY A 50 22.88 -2.32 -13.33
CA GLY A 50 24.01 -1.47 -13.70
C GLY A 50 23.62 -0.12 -14.30
N ALA A 51 22.35 0.26 -14.20
CA ALA A 51 21.80 1.47 -14.81
C ALA A 51 21.92 2.72 -13.90
N LEU A 52 22.26 2.51 -12.62
CA LEU A 52 22.52 3.56 -11.63
C LEU A 52 23.80 3.25 -10.86
N SER A 53 24.62 4.27 -10.58
CA SER A 53 25.78 4.12 -9.71
C SER A 53 25.36 3.84 -8.27
N SER A 54 26.18 3.11 -7.51
CA SER A 54 25.85 2.75 -6.12
C SER A 54 25.75 3.98 -5.19
N SER A 55 26.52 5.05 -5.45
CA SER A 55 26.47 6.29 -4.67
C SER A 55 25.18 7.07 -4.90
N LEU A 56 24.73 7.19 -6.15
CA LEU A 56 23.43 7.77 -6.47
C LEU A 56 22.29 6.86 -5.99
N GLY A 57 22.49 5.54 -6.05
CA GLY A 57 21.55 4.54 -5.56
C GLY A 57 21.13 4.78 -4.11
N PHE A 58 22.05 5.17 -3.22
CA PHE A 58 21.73 5.44 -1.82
C PHE A 58 20.74 6.62 -1.65
N LEU A 59 21.07 7.77 -2.25
CA LEU A 59 20.24 8.98 -2.15
C LEU A 59 18.89 8.77 -2.85
N THR A 60 18.91 8.21 -4.07
CA THR A 60 17.68 7.95 -4.83
C THR A 60 16.79 6.93 -4.12
N THR A 61 17.36 5.87 -3.53
CA THR A 61 16.58 4.88 -2.74
C THR A 61 15.92 5.57 -1.54
N SER A 62 16.64 6.45 -0.84
CA SER A 62 16.08 7.18 0.32
C SER A 62 14.91 8.08 -0.08
N ILE A 63 15.06 8.86 -1.16
CA ILE A 63 14.01 9.76 -1.66
C ILE A 63 12.78 8.95 -2.09
N PHE A 64 12.98 7.90 -2.90
CA PHE A 64 11.89 7.06 -3.37
C PHE A 64 11.21 6.34 -2.21
N PHE A 65 11.97 5.84 -1.24
CA PHE A 65 11.43 5.21 -0.05
C PHE A 65 10.51 6.17 0.72
N VAL A 66 10.97 7.38 1.03
CA VAL A 66 10.17 8.36 1.78
C VAL A 66 8.92 8.76 0.99
N ALA A 67 9.07 9.07 -0.30
CA ALA A 67 7.94 9.43 -1.16
C ALA A 67 6.90 8.29 -1.24
N GLY A 68 7.36 7.07 -1.48
CA GLY A 68 6.50 5.89 -1.53
C GLY A 68 5.83 5.59 -0.19
N ALA A 69 6.54 5.80 0.92
CA ALA A 69 5.98 5.60 2.25
C ALA A 69 4.88 6.60 2.58
N VAL A 70 5.06 7.88 2.24
CA VAL A 70 4.04 8.92 2.46
C VAL A 70 2.79 8.64 1.63
N VAL A 71 2.95 8.39 0.34
CA VAL A 71 1.81 8.14 -0.57
C VAL A 71 1.06 6.87 -0.15
N ALA A 72 1.79 5.80 0.17
CA ALA A 72 1.17 4.56 0.60
C ALA A 72 0.53 4.65 1.99
N PHE A 73 1.10 5.41 2.92
CA PHE A 73 0.45 5.69 4.21
C PHE A 73 -0.90 6.36 4.00
N LEU A 74 -0.96 7.40 3.16
CA LEU A 74 -2.21 8.09 2.84
C LEU A 74 -3.23 7.14 2.20
N HIS A 75 -2.79 6.32 1.24
CA HIS A 75 -3.65 5.31 0.62
C HIS A 75 -4.19 4.30 1.63
N GLY A 76 -3.32 3.70 2.43
CA GLY A 76 -3.67 2.75 3.49
C GLY A 76 -4.60 3.38 4.53
N ALA A 77 -4.35 4.62 4.94
CA ALA A 77 -5.18 5.36 5.88
C ALA A 77 -6.60 5.58 5.34
N ILE A 78 -6.75 6.00 4.09
CA ILE A 78 -8.05 6.17 3.45
C ILE A 78 -8.77 4.82 3.35
N LEU A 79 -8.09 3.79 2.84
CA LEU A 79 -8.65 2.45 2.69
C LEU A 79 -9.13 1.91 4.04
N ALA A 80 -8.32 2.04 5.09
CA ALA A 80 -8.65 1.54 6.41
C ALA A 80 -9.74 2.38 7.10
N TYR A 81 -9.78 3.70 6.88
CA TYR A 81 -10.84 4.56 7.41
C TYR A 81 -12.20 4.23 6.80
N VAL A 82 -12.24 3.99 5.48
CA VAL A 82 -13.46 3.61 4.77
C VAL A 82 -13.86 2.16 5.09
N GLY A 83 -12.88 1.25 5.08
CA GLY A 83 -13.01 -0.16 5.43
C GLY A 83 -12.98 -0.46 6.93
N ARG A 84 -13.19 0.54 7.79
CA ARG A 84 -13.17 0.34 9.25
C ARG A 84 -14.29 -0.62 9.70
N PRO A 85 -14.08 -1.36 10.80
CA PRO A 85 -15.12 -2.22 11.38
C PRO A 85 -16.40 -1.43 11.73
N PRO A 86 -17.59 -2.06 11.68
CA PRO A 86 -18.86 -1.37 11.89
C PRO A 86 -19.04 -0.83 13.31
N ASP A 87 -18.40 -1.47 14.29
CA ASP A 87 -18.33 -1.08 15.70
C ASP A 87 -17.37 0.09 15.98
N VAL A 88 -16.56 0.50 14.98
CA VAL A 88 -15.60 1.59 15.13
C VAL A 88 -16.18 2.90 14.60
N ASP A 89 -16.46 3.80 15.53
CA ASP A 89 -16.90 5.15 15.22
C ASP A 89 -15.85 5.98 14.48
N ARG A 90 -16.31 7.03 13.79
CA ARG A 90 -15.43 7.92 12.99
C ARG A 90 -14.36 8.58 13.85
N ARG A 91 -14.73 9.07 15.04
CA ARG A 91 -13.78 9.73 15.97
C ARG A 91 -12.70 8.76 16.42
N MET A 92 -13.08 7.52 16.77
CA MET A 92 -12.13 6.47 17.14
C MET A 92 -11.22 6.08 15.97
N ALA A 93 -11.75 6.00 14.75
CA ALA A 93 -10.94 5.75 13.56
C ALA A 93 -9.91 6.86 13.30
N LEU A 94 -10.30 8.13 13.44
CA LEU A 94 -9.38 9.27 13.32
C LEU A 94 -8.33 9.27 14.43
N HIS A 95 -8.71 8.95 15.67
CA HIS A 95 -7.77 8.81 16.78
C HIS A 95 -6.75 7.70 16.51
N ARG A 96 -7.19 6.55 16.01
CA ARG A 96 -6.31 5.45 15.60
C ARG A 96 -5.38 5.82 14.45
N LEU A 97 -5.84 6.62 13.49
CA LEU A 97 -4.97 7.16 12.43
C LEU A 97 -3.94 8.16 12.98
N ALA A 98 -4.33 9.01 13.92
CA ALA A 98 -3.39 9.93 14.56
C ALA A 98 -2.29 9.16 15.32
N LEU A 99 -2.67 8.11 16.06
CA LEU A 99 -1.70 7.20 16.66
C LEU A 99 -0.83 6.52 15.59
N ALA A 100 -1.42 6.07 14.48
CA ALA A 100 -0.68 5.45 13.39
C ALA A 100 0.40 6.36 12.79
N VAL A 101 0.20 7.69 12.76
CA VAL A 101 1.25 8.64 12.34
C VAL A 101 2.45 8.56 13.28
N VAL A 102 2.21 8.53 14.59
CA VAL A 102 3.28 8.45 15.60
C VAL A 102 4.04 7.12 15.48
N TYR A 103 3.31 6.01 15.33
CA TYR A 103 3.92 4.68 15.18
C TYR A 103 4.50 4.42 13.78
N ALA A 104 4.06 5.16 12.77
CA ALA A 104 4.63 5.07 11.43
C ALA A 104 6.07 5.58 11.41
N PHE A 105 6.43 6.58 12.22
CA PHE A 105 7.79 7.12 12.21
C PHE A 105 8.88 6.06 12.51
N PRO A 106 8.84 5.31 13.63
CA PRO A 106 9.82 4.24 13.87
C PRO A 106 9.71 3.10 12.85
N ALA A 107 8.49 2.76 12.40
CA ALA A 107 8.31 1.71 11.39
C ALA A 107 8.92 2.09 10.03
N ILE A 108 8.75 3.34 9.59
CA ILE A 108 9.35 3.92 8.39
C ILE A 108 10.86 3.97 8.53
N ALA A 109 11.41 4.34 9.70
CA ALA A 109 12.85 4.32 9.93
C ALA A 109 13.44 2.90 9.79
N LEU A 110 12.78 1.88 10.34
CA LEU A 110 13.19 0.48 10.16
C LEU A 110 13.06 0.03 8.69
N GLY A 111 11.96 0.38 8.03
CA GLY A 111 11.78 0.13 6.60
C GLY A 111 12.85 0.80 5.74
N TRP A 112 13.29 2.00 6.12
CA TRP A 112 14.34 2.74 5.43
C TRP A 112 15.68 2.01 5.57
N ILE A 113 16.04 1.53 6.77
CA ILE A 113 17.24 0.70 6.98
C ILE A 113 17.18 -0.55 6.08
N LEU A 114 16.04 -1.25 6.07
CA LEU A 114 15.84 -2.41 5.19
C LEU A 114 16.03 -2.03 3.71
N SER A 115 15.50 -0.89 3.28
CA SER A 115 15.66 -0.39 1.92
C SER A 115 17.12 -0.11 1.54
N MET A 116 17.93 0.38 2.49
CA MET A 116 19.37 0.57 2.28
C MET A 116 20.10 -0.77 2.18
N MET A 117 19.73 -1.76 2.99
CA MET A 117 20.31 -3.11 2.89
C MET A 117 19.98 -3.79 1.56
N LEU A 118 18.77 -3.54 1.03
CA LEU A 118 18.36 -3.99 -0.30
C LEU A 118 19.21 -3.33 -1.40
N SER A 119 19.40 -2.01 -1.35
CA SER A 119 20.17 -1.28 -2.38
C SER A 119 21.65 -1.69 -2.40
N LEU A 120 22.20 -2.15 -1.28
CA LEU A 120 23.56 -2.70 -1.17
C LEU A 120 23.73 -4.12 -1.75
N SER A 121 22.66 -4.78 -2.19
CA SER A 121 22.73 -6.17 -2.70
C SER A 121 23.74 -6.34 -3.82
N ALA A 122 23.77 -5.42 -4.80
CA ALA A 122 24.68 -5.48 -5.94
C ALA A 122 26.16 -5.37 -5.50
N ALA A 123 26.46 -4.38 -4.67
CA ALA A 123 27.81 -4.12 -4.16
C ALA A 123 28.31 -5.27 -3.28
N SER A 124 27.41 -5.87 -2.49
CA SER A 124 27.74 -7.00 -1.61
C SER A 124 28.09 -8.25 -2.41
N TYR A 125 27.38 -8.51 -3.51
CA TYR A 125 27.67 -9.63 -4.41
C TYR A 125 29.03 -9.46 -5.10
N VAL A 126 29.29 -8.28 -5.67
CA VAL A 126 30.54 -8.01 -6.40
C VAL A 126 31.77 -8.00 -5.48
N SER A 127 31.63 -7.49 -4.25
CA SER A 127 32.75 -7.39 -3.30
C SER A 127 33.09 -8.70 -2.59
N GLY A 128 32.33 -9.78 -2.80
CA GLY A 128 32.57 -11.08 -2.16
C GLY A 128 32.42 -11.07 -0.63
N ARG A 129 31.81 -10.02 -0.04
CA ARG A 129 31.66 -9.87 1.40
C ARG A 129 30.48 -10.71 1.90
N THR A 130 30.77 -11.91 2.39
CA THR A 130 29.77 -12.90 2.86
C THR A 130 28.78 -12.33 3.87
N LEU A 131 29.24 -11.54 4.85
CA LEU A 131 28.37 -10.91 5.84
C LEU A 131 27.40 -9.89 5.22
N ALA A 132 27.87 -9.10 4.25
CA ALA A 132 27.03 -8.13 3.55
C ALA A 132 25.99 -8.84 2.66
N LEU A 133 26.38 -9.93 2.00
CA LEU A 133 25.46 -10.77 1.23
C LEU A 133 24.39 -11.40 2.13
N ALA A 134 24.77 -11.95 3.29
CA ALA A 134 23.82 -12.49 4.26
C ALA A 134 22.84 -11.41 4.76
N ALA A 135 23.34 -10.21 5.04
CA ALA A 135 22.53 -9.07 5.42
C ALA A 135 21.53 -8.67 4.32
N SER A 136 21.94 -8.64 3.05
CA SER A 136 21.04 -8.38 1.92
C SER A 136 19.98 -9.48 1.75
N ILE A 137 20.35 -10.76 1.89
CA ILE A 137 19.38 -11.87 1.84
C ILE A 137 18.34 -11.72 2.96
N LEU A 138 18.77 -11.43 4.18
CA LEU A 138 17.86 -11.17 5.30
C LEU A 138 16.95 -9.98 5.02
N ALA A 139 17.45 -8.91 4.40
CA ALA A 139 16.65 -7.75 4.01
C ALA A 139 15.58 -8.11 2.97
N TRP A 140 15.88 -8.96 2.00
CA TRP A 140 14.89 -9.48 1.03
C TRP A 140 13.79 -10.29 1.71
N VAL A 141 14.16 -11.19 2.62
CA VAL A 141 13.20 -11.99 3.40
C VAL A 141 12.33 -11.08 4.28
N ALA A 142 12.94 -10.11 4.95
CA ALA A 142 12.22 -9.14 5.77
C ALA A 142 11.25 -8.29 4.94
N ALA A 143 11.68 -7.81 3.76
CA ALA A 143 10.83 -7.05 2.85
C ALA A 143 9.62 -7.89 2.36
N ALA A 144 9.84 -9.16 2.01
CA ALA A 144 8.74 -10.08 1.69
C ALA A 144 7.77 -10.24 2.87
N GLY A 145 8.30 -10.36 4.10
CA GLY A 145 7.50 -10.37 5.32
C GLY A 145 6.64 -9.11 5.50
N VAL A 146 7.19 -7.92 5.22
CA VAL A 146 6.45 -6.65 5.26
C VAL A 146 5.34 -6.61 4.22
N PHE A 147 5.58 -7.09 2.99
CA PHE A 147 4.52 -7.17 1.97
C PHE A 147 3.40 -8.13 2.38
N VAL A 148 3.74 -9.31 2.91
CA VAL A 148 2.75 -10.26 3.43
C VAL A 148 1.95 -9.63 4.57
N TRP A 149 2.60 -8.94 5.49
CA TRP A 149 1.94 -8.23 6.57
C TRP A 149 0.95 -7.19 6.04
N ALA A 150 1.37 -6.33 5.10
CA ALA A 150 0.49 -5.34 4.50
C ALA A 150 -0.74 -5.99 3.82
N VAL A 151 -0.57 -7.11 3.12
CA VAL A 151 -1.67 -7.86 2.49
C VAL A 151 -2.64 -8.42 3.53
N VAL A 152 -2.12 -9.02 4.60
CA VAL A 152 -2.95 -9.61 5.68
C VAL A 152 -3.80 -8.55 6.36
N GLU A 153 -3.22 -7.41 6.72
CA GLU A 153 -3.97 -6.31 7.35
C GLU A 153 -5.01 -5.72 6.39
N THR A 154 -4.62 -5.54 5.12
CA THR A 154 -5.50 -5.01 4.08
C THR A 154 -6.72 -5.90 3.83
N ARG A 155 -6.56 -7.22 3.92
CA ARG A 155 -7.67 -8.17 3.74
C ARG A 155 -8.81 -7.91 4.72
N GLY A 156 -8.50 -7.55 5.97
CA GLY A 156 -9.50 -7.17 6.97
C GLY A 156 -10.28 -5.93 6.57
N ALA A 157 -9.57 -4.87 6.17
CA ALA A 157 -10.18 -3.61 5.73
C ALA A 157 -11.01 -3.79 4.46
N VAL A 158 -10.50 -4.53 3.47
CA VAL A 158 -11.20 -4.83 2.21
C VAL A 158 -12.46 -5.66 2.46
N ARG A 159 -12.40 -6.67 3.34
CA ARG A 159 -13.59 -7.48 3.67
C ARG A 159 -14.69 -6.61 4.27
N ASN A 160 -14.33 -5.74 5.20
CA ASN A 160 -15.27 -4.82 5.83
C ASN A 160 -15.82 -3.80 4.81
N LEU A 161 -14.95 -3.29 3.92
CA LEU A 161 -15.34 -2.40 2.83
C LEU A 161 -16.38 -3.06 1.90
N CYS A 162 -16.11 -4.28 1.43
CA CYS A 162 -17.00 -5.01 0.53
C CYS A 162 -18.34 -5.38 1.18
N ARG A 163 -18.34 -5.73 2.47
CA ARG A 163 -19.58 -5.98 3.23
C ARG A 163 -20.40 -4.72 3.39
N ARG A 164 -19.73 -3.57 3.56
CA ARG A 164 -20.41 -2.30 3.76
C ARG A 164 -20.99 -1.79 2.44
N TRP A 165 -20.23 -1.90 1.34
CA TRP A 165 -20.55 -1.29 0.05
C TRP A 165 -20.49 -2.31 -1.09
N PRO A 166 -21.62 -2.64 -1.74
CA PRO A 166 -21.67 -3.55 -2.88
C PRO A 166 -20.76 -3.11 -4.04
N GLY A 167 -20.69 -1.81 -4.32
CA GLY A 167 -19.83 -1.25 -5.37
C GLY A 167 -18.33 -1.31 -5.12
N ALA A 168 -17.89 -1.64 -3.89
CA ALA A 168 -16.46 -1.75 -3.60
C ALA A 168 -15.80 -2.91 -4.36
N GLN A 169 -16.53 -4.00 -4.61
CA GLN A 169 -16.02 -5.13 -5.40
C GLN A 169 -15.73 -4.70 -6.84
N ALA A 170 -16.64 -3.93 -7.46
CA ALA A 170 -16.44 -3.40 -8.80
C ALA A 170 -15.22 -2.47 -8.88
N VAL A 171 -15.01 -1.61 -7.88
CA VAL A 171 -13.83 -0.73 -7.84
C VAL A 171 -12.54 -1.52 -7.66
N LEU A 172 -12.50 -2.53 -6.79
CA LEU A 172 -11.33 -3.39 -6.62
C LEU A 172 -11.04 -4.22 -7.88
N ALA A 173 -12.07 -4.72 -8.55
CA ALA A 173 -11.94 -5.41 -9.83
C ALA A 173 -11.40 -4.46 -10.92
N ALA A 174 -11.95 -3.25 -11.01
CA ALA A 174 -11.48 -2.22 -11.94
C ALA A 174 -10.03 -1.83 -11.70
N MET A 175 -9.61 -1.67 -10.43
CA MET A 175 -8.21 -1.44 -10.07
C MET A 175 -7.30 -2.61 -10.47
N THR A 176 -7.76 -3.84 -10.27
CA THR A 176 -7.02 -5.04 -10.67
C THR A 176 -6.85 -5.11 -12.18
N LEU A 177 -7.93 -4.84 -12.93
CA LEU A 177 -7.89 -4.77 -14.39
C LEU A 177 -6.99 -3.63 -14.88
N ALA A 178 -7.03 -2.46 -14.23
CA ALA A 178 -6.14 -1.35 -14.53
C ALA A 178 -4.66 -1.73 -14.34
N PHE A 179 -4.33 -2.46 -13.27
CA PHE A 179 -2.98 -2.99 -13.06
C PHE A 179 -2.59 -3.97 -14.18
N LEU A 180 -3.45 -4.94 -14.47
CA LEU A 180 -3.21 -5.95 -15.51
C LEU A 180 -3.06 -5.31 -16.91
N ALA A 181 -3.75 -4.20 -17.18
CA ALA A 181 -3.61 -3.44 -18.42
C ALA A 181 -2.34 -2.57 -18.43
N ALA A 182 -1.98 -1.96 -17.31
CA ALA A 182 -0.76 -1.14 -17.19
C ALA A 182 0.51 -1.99 -17.28
N LEU A 183 0.51 -3.20 -16.73
CA LEU A 183 1.67 -4.08 -16.68
C LEU A 183 2.32 -4.33 -18.07
N PRO A 184 1.60 -4.82 -19.10
CA PRO A 184 2.21 -5.03 -20.42
C PRO A 184 2.67 -3.71 -21.05
N VAL A 185 1.94 -2.61 -20.85
CA VAL A 185 2.35 -1.29 -21.35
C VAL A 185 3.70 -0.89 -20.74
N PHE A 186 3.88 -1.01 -19.43
CA PHE A 186 5.14 -0.68 -18.77
C PHE A 186 6.28 -1.63 -19.18
N LEU A 187 6.00 -2.93 -19.35
CA LEU A 187 7.00 -3.90 -19.78
C LEU A 187 7.49 -3.67 -21.22
N VAL A 188 6.59 -3.24 -22.11
CA VAL A 188 6.90 -2.94 -23.51
C VAL A 188 7.54 -1.57 -23.68
N THR A 189 6.91 -0.52 -23.14
CA THR A 189 7.35 0.87 -23.33
C THR A 189 8.57 1.22 -22.50
N ARG A 190 8.76 0.56 -21.34
CA ARG A 190 9.82 0.83 -20.36
C ARG A 190 9.97 2.34 -20.13
N PRO A 191 8.93 2.98 -19.54
CA PRO A 191 8.85 4.42 -19.47
C PRO A 191 10.09 4.96 -18.76
N GLU A 192 10.78 5.87 -19.44
CA GLU A 192 11.98 6.49 -18.91
C GLU A 192 11.65 7.26 -17.64
N MET A 193 12.42 7.06 -16.57
CA MET A 193 12.24 7.85 -15.36
C MET A 193 12.84 9.23 -15.62
N TRP A 194 12.01 10.23 -15.93
CA TRP A 194 12.48 11.56 -16.37
C TRP A 194 13.43 12.25 -15.38
N VAL A 195 13.28 11.94 -14.09
CA VAL A 195 14.16 12.46 -13.02
C VAL A 195 15.60 11.93 -13.14
N VAL A 196 15.77 10.73 -13.70
CA VAL A 196 17.03 9.99 -13.70
C VAL A 196 17.59 9.77 -15.12
N GLY A 197 16.76 9.90 -16.16
CA GLY A 197 17.14 9.69 -17.56
C GLY A 197 17.48 8.24 -17.88
N VAL A 198 16.90 7.28 -17.13
CA VAL A 198 17.22 5.86 -17.26
C VAL A 198 15.97 5.08 -17.65
N ARG A 199 16.14 4.20 -18.64
CA ARG A 199 15.12 3.21 -19.02
C ARG A 199 15.11 2.05 -18.02
N PRO A 200 13.96 1.73 -17.41
CA PRO A 200 13.87 0.67 -16.43
C PRO A 200 14.10 -0.72 -17.05
N SER A 201 14.72 -1.60 -16.25
CA SER A 201 14.71 -3.04 -16.51
C SER A 201 13.26 -3.55 -16.48
N ALA A 202 12.99 -4.73 -17.05
CA ALA A 202 11.64 -5.32 -17.02
C ALA A 202 11.12 -5.47 -15.59
N THR A 203 11.98 -5.87 -14.65
CA THR A 203 11.64 -5.96 -13.22
C THR A 203 11.27 -4.61 -12.63
N ALA A 204 12.08 -3.57 -12.88
CA ALA A 204 11.79 -2.22 -12.40
C ALA A 204 10.51 -1.65 -13.03
N ALA A 205 10.25 -1.93 -14.32
CA ALA A 205 9.02 -1.55 -15.00
C ALA A 205 7.79 -2.23 -14.38
N GLY A 206 7.90 -3.50 -13.98
CA GLY A 206 6.86 -4.21 -13.23
C GLY A 206 6.56 -3.56 -11.87
N PHE A 207 7.60 -3.19 -11.12
CA PHE A 207 7.42 -2.45 -9.86
C PHE A 207 6.82 -1.06 -10.08
N MET A 208 7.21 -0.36 -11.15
CA MET A 208 6.63 0.93 -11.51
C MET A 208 5.14 0.81 -11.89
N ALA A 209 4.75 -0.23 -12.63
CA ALA A 209 3.34 -0.49 -12.94
C ALA A 209 2.51 -0.75 -11.68
N LEU A 210 3.07 -1.53 -10.74
CA LEU A 210 2.44 -1.79 -9.46
C LEU A 210 2.33 -0.52 -8.62
N ALA A 211 3.41 0.25 -8.49
CA ALA A 211 3.43 1.52 -7.78
C ALA A 211 2.44 2.51 -8.37
N ALA A 212 2.42 2.69 -9.70
CA ALA A 212 1.48 3.58 -10.38
C ALA A 212 0.03 3.18 -10.11
N THR A 213 -0.29 1.89 -10.18
CA THR A 213 -1.67 1.44 -9.94
C THR A 213 -2.08 1.61 -8.49
N LEU A 214 -1.20 1.31 -7.54
CA LEU A 214 -1.49 1.44 -6.11
C LEU A 214 -1.53 2.91 -5.66
N TRP A 215 -0.63 3.75 -6.15
CA TRP A 215 -0.50 5.14 -5.74
C TRP A 215 -1.46 6.10 -6.45
N ILE A 216 -1.84 5.80 -7.69
CA ILE A 216 -2.77 6.64 -8.46
C ILE A 216 -4.16 6.00 -8.44
N GLY A 217 -4.25 4.76 -8.93
CA GLY A 217 -5.52 4.04 -9.02
C GLY A 217 -6.18 3.81 -7.65
N GLY A 218 -5.39 3.55 -6.61
CA GLY A 218 -5.87 3.35 -5.25
C GLY A 218 -6.59 4.55 -4.65
N PRO A 219 -5.93 5.71 -4.49
CA PRO A 219 -6.58 6.92 -4.00
C PRO A 219 -7.76 7.36 -4.86
N LEU A 220 -7.65 7.28 -6.19
CA LEU A 220 -8.75 7.62 -7.09
C LEU A 220 -9.96 6.70 -6.90
N GLY A 221 -9.74 5.39 -6.78
CA GLY A 221 -10.81 4.42 -6.49
C GLY A 221 -11.47 4.70 -5.15
N ALA A 222 -10.70 5.04 -4.11
CA ALA A 222 -11.24 5.40 -2.81
C ALA A 222 -12.05 6.71 -2.85
N LEU A 223 -11.57 7.73 -3.57
CA LEU A 223 -12.29 8.99 -3.78
C LEU A 223 -13.59 8.76 -4.57
N ALA A 224 -13.56 7.93 -5.61
CA ALA A 224 -14.74 7.57 -6.39
C ALA A 224 -15.81 6.90 -5.50
N LEU A 225 -15.40 5.98 -4.61
CA LEU A 225 -16.31 5.37 -3.64
C LEU A 225 -16.89 6.41 -2.66
N LEU A 226 -16.10 7.37 -2.21
CA LEU A 226 -16.58 8.47 -1.35
C LEU A 226 -17.56 9.38 -2.08
N ALA A 227 -17.29 9.71 -3.34
CA ALA A 227 -18.15 10.54 -4.19
C ALA A 227 -19.49 9.85 -4.48
N MET A 228 -19.48 8.58 -4.89
CA MET A 228 -20.71 7.79 -5.09
C MET A 228 -21.56 7.72 -3.81
N ARG A 229 -20.92 7.65 -2.65
CA ARG A 229 -21.63 7.68 -1.36
C ARG A 229 -22.21 9.05 -1.04
N ALA A 230 -21.52 10.13 -1.37
CA ALA A 230 -22.08 11.47 -1.21
C ALA A 230 -23.30 11.63 -2.10
N TRP A 231 -23.21 11.21 -3.36
CA TRP A 231 -24.29 11.29 -4.35
C TRP A 231 -25.56 10.57 -3.90
N THR A 232 -25.44 9.29 -3.53
CA THR A 232 -26.58 8.45 -3.09
C THR A 232 -27.30 8.97 -1.84
N ARG A 233 -26.63 9.74 -0.98
CA ARG A 233 -27.30 10.39 0.16
C ARG A 233 -28.12 11.62 -0.24
N HIS A 234 -27.73 12.31 -1.31
CA HIS A 234 -28.43 13.50 -1.78
C HIS A 234 -29.56 13.15 -2.77
N HIS A 235 -29.52 11.97 -3.40
CA HIS A 235 -30.53 11.50 -4.36
C HIS A 235 -31.13 10.14 -3.93
N PRO A 236 -31.87 10.08 -2.81
CA PRO A 236 -32.46 8.83 -2.33
C PRO A 236 -33.63 8.31 -3.20
N GLY A 237 -34.12 9.12 -4.15
CA GLY A 237 -35.30 8.83 -4.97
C GLY A 237 -35.04 8.07 -6.27
N ASP A 238 -33.80 8.05 -6.77
CA ASP A 238 -33.42 7.49 -8.07
C ASP A 238 -32.99 6.01 -7.97
N THR A 239 -33.52 5.28 -6.99
CA THR A 239 -33.26 3.83 -6.94
C THR A 239 -34.03 3.15 -8.07
N PRO A 240 -33.39 2.31 -8.89
CA PRO A 240 -34.04 1.64 -10.03
C PRO A 240 -35.25 0.77 -9.62
N GLU A 241 -35.38 0.44 -8.34
CA GLU A 241 -36.55 -0.22 -7.77
C GLU A 241 -37.84 0.61 -7.86
N ARG A 242 -37.77 1.95 -7.87
CA ARG A 242 -38.95 2.81 -8.07
C ARG A 242 -39.36 2.91 -9.54
N GLU A 243 -38.41 2.98 -10.46
CA GLU A 243 -38.70 2.96 -11.89
C GLU A 243 -39.30 1.61 -12.31
N ALA A 244 -38.83 0.50 -11.74
CA ALA A 244 -39.44 -0.81 -11.94
C ALA A 244 -40.86 -0.91 -11.36
N ALA A 245 -41.15 -0.21 -10.26
CA ALA A 245 -42.48 -0.20 -9.64
C ALA A 245 -43.48 0.72 -10.36
N ASP A 246 -43.04 1.88 -10.86
CA ASP A 246 -43.90 2.81 -11.60
C ASP A 246 -44.10 2.40 -13.06
N GLY A 247 -43.17 1.64 -13.67
CA GLY A 247 -43.33 1.10 -15.03
C GLY A 247 -44.31 -0.08 -15.15
N MET A 248 -44.90 -0.56 -14.04
CA MET A 248 -45.93 -1.61 -14.03
C MET A 248 -47.36 -1.08 -13.82
N ARG A 249 -47.56 0.23 -13.87
CA ARG A 249 -48.90 0.88 -13.85
C ARG A 249 -49.26 1.42 -15.22
#